data_AF-A0A4Y2MPT1-F1
#
_entry.id   AF-A0A4Y2MPT1-F1
#
_cell.length_a   1.000
_cell.length_b   1.000
_cell.length_c   1.000
_cell.angle_alpha   90.00
_cell.angle_beta   90.00
_cell.angle_gamma   90.00
#
_symmetry.space_group_name_H-M   'P 1'
#
loop_
_entity.id
_entity.type
_entity.pdbx_description
1 polymer ?
#
loop_
_entity_poly.entity_id
_entity_poly.type
_entity_poly.pdbx_seq_one_letter_code
_entity_poly.pdbx_strand_id
1 'polypeptide(L)'
;MEEDTTKCERMAQLRPFNTVFQAELLAIQEACLWASKTNQQVKVWSESVSSLHSITSIDINSPIAQQTQEILLKSINIKLVWIRAHVGYSGNEAADVNPSAKKPYQESASK
;
A
#
# COMPACT_ATOMS: atom_id res chain seq x y z
N MET A 1 -13.08 -22.19 -8.71
CA MET A 1 -13.03 -21.05 -9.64
C MET A 1 -11.69 -20.39 -9.37
N GLU A 2 -10.67 -20.72 -10.15
CA GLU A 2 -9.31 -20.20 -9.96
C GLU A 2 -9.33 -18.71 -10.35
N GLU A 3 -8.98 -17.82 -9.42
CA GLU A 3 -8.76 -16.41 -9.73
C GLU A 3 -7.44 -16.34 -10.51
N ASP A 4 -7.54 -16.07 -11.82
CA ASP A 4 -6.40 -15.84 -12.70
C ASP A 4 -5.71 -14.53 -12.27
N THR A 5 -4.76 -14.67 -11.35
CA THR A 5 -4.01 -13.55 -10.78
C THR A 5 -2.81 -13.28 -11.66
N THR A 6 -2.99 -12.45 -12.69
CA THR A 6 -1.86 -11.93 -13.45
C THR A 6 -0.97 -11.10 -12.52
N LYS A 7 0.23 -11.61 -12.21
CA LYS A 7 1.21 -10.93 -11.37
C LYS A 7 1.96 -9.87 -12.18
N CYS A 8 1.64 -8.60 -11.95
CA CYS A 8 2.37 -7.46 -12.52
C CYS A 8 3.15 -6.74 -11.42
N GLU A 9 4.48 -6.81 -11.45
CA GLU A 9 5.35 -6.09 -10.52
C GLU A 9 5.76 -4.74 -11.13
N ARG A 10 5.51 -3.65 -10.40
CA ARG A 10 5.91 -2.31 -10.80
C ARG A 10 6.54 -1.58 -9.61
N MET A 11 7.77 -1.11 -9.80
CA MET A 11 8.53 -0.42 -8.76
C MET A 11 8.42 1.10 -8.96
N ALA A 12 8.19 1.84 -7.88
CA ALA A 12 8.24 3.29 -7.87
C ALA A 12 9.35 3.74 -6.90
N GLN A 13 10.19 4.69 -7.32
CA GLN A 13 11.19 5.29 -6.44
C GLN A 13 10.56 6.41 -5.61
N LEU A 14 10.66 6.30 -4.30
CA LEU A 14 10.24 7.31 -3.35
C LEU A 14 11.42 8.22 -2.99
N ARG A 15 11.13 9.44 -2.53
CA ARG A 15 12.18 10.34 -2.02
C ARG A 15 12.74 9.78 -0.71
N PRO A 16 14.01 10.05 -0.37
CA PRO A 16 14.66 9.51 0.84
C PRO A 16 13.96 9.86 2.16
N PHE A 17 13.13 10.91 2.16
CA PHE A 17 12.42 11.41 3.34
C PHE A 17 10.95 10.98 3.40
N ASN A 18 10.50 10.11 2.49
CA ASN A 18 9.12 9.66 2.48
C ASN A 18 8.88 8.66 3.61
N THR A 19 7.76 8.81 4.31
CA THR A 19 7.35 7.84 5.34
C THR A 19 6.80 6.57 4.69
N VAL A 20 6.80 5.44 5.43
CA VAL A 20 6.15 4.18 4.99
C VAL A 20 4.68 4.43 4.62
N PHE A 21 3.99 5.27 5.38
CA PHE A 21 2.62 5.67 5.07
C PHE A 21 2.48 6.37 3.72
N GLN A 22 3.39 7.30 3.37
CA GLN A 22 3.38 7.96 2.06
C GLN A 22 3.72 6.98 0.93
N ALA A 23 4.61 6.03 1.19
CA ALA A 23 4.95 4.96 0.26
C ALA A 23 3.73 4.11 -0.10
N GLU A 24 3.02 3.65 0.93
CA GLU A 24 1.85 2.79 0.80
C GLU A 24 0.69 3.52 0.12
N LEU A 25 0.43 4.78 0.49
CA LEU A 25 -0.57 5.60 -0.20
C LEU A 25 -0.27 5.78 -1.69
N LEU A 26 1.00 6.03 -2.04
CA LEU A 26 1.39 6.18 -3.44
C LEU A 26 1.26 4.86 -4.21
N ALA A 27 1.62 3.73 -3.58
CA ALA A 27 1.45 2.41 -4.20
C ALA A 27 -0.02 2.12 -4.51
N ILE A 28 -0.94 2.43 -3.58
CA ILE A 28 -2.38 2.26 -3.81
C ILE A 28 -2.86 3.20 -4.93
N GLN A 29 -2.39 4.46 -4.96
CA GLN A 29 -2.74 5.41 -6.02
C GLN A 29 -2.34 4.88 -7.40
N GLU A 30 -1.11 4.42 -7.57
CA GLU A 30 -0.62 3.87 -8.84
C GLU A 30 -1.38 2.61 -9.26
N ALA A 31 -1.74 1.75 -8.32
CA ALA A 31 -2.58 0.57 -8.58
C ALA A 31 -3.97 0.97 -9.08
N CYS A 32 -4.60 1.96 -8.45
CA CYS A 32 -5.90 2.51 -8.88
C CYS A 32 -5.81 3.20 -10.26
N LEU A 33 -4.74 3.96 -10.53
CA LEU A 33 -4.49 4.59 -11.83
C LEU A 33 -4.28 3.57 -12.95
N TRP A 34 -3.64 2.44 -12.65
CA TRP A 34 -3.50 1.36 -13.61
C TRP A 34 -4.84 0.67 -13.84
N ALA A 35 -5.56 0.34 -12.77
CA ALA A 35 -6.84 -0.35 -12.81
C ALA A 35 -7.93 0.45 -13.54
N SER A 36 -7.93 1.78 -13.40
CA SER A 36 -8.90 2.67 -14.07
C SER A 36 -8.75 2.70 -15.59
N LYS A 37 -7.59 2.29 -16.12
CA LYS A 37 -7.33 2.17 -17.56
C LYS A 37 -7.78 0.81 -18.12
N THR A 38 -8.16 -0.12 -17.24
CA THR A 38 -8.64 -1.44 -17.64
C THR A 38 -10.16 -1.46 -17.65
N ASN A 39 -10.77 -2.28 -18.51
CA ASN A 39 -12.21 -2.53 -18.51
C ASN A 39 -12.61 -3.71 -17.60
N GLN A 40 -11.65 -4.30 -16.88
CA GLN A 40 -11.86 -5.47 -16.04
C GLN A 40 -12.14 -5.06 -14.59
N GLN A 41 -12.84 -5.92 -13.84
CA GLN A 41 -12.92 -5.76 -12.39
C GLN A 41 -11.56 -6.05 -11.78
N VAL A 42 -10.99 -5.06 -11.09
CA VAL A 42 -9.69 -5.17 -10.42
C VAL A 42 -9.87 -5.02 -8.92
N LYS A 43 -9.28 -5.93 -8.16
CA LYS A 43 -9.16 -5.81 -6.70
C LYS A 43 -7.77 -5.30 -6.38
N VAL A 44 -7.68 -4.24 -5.58
CA VAL A 44 -6.42 -3.69 -5.06
C VAL A 44 -6.34 -4.06 -3.59
N TRP A 45 -5.37 -4.90 -3.24
CA TRP A 45 -5.16 -5.36 -1.87
C TRP A 45 -4.11 -4.49 -1.16
N SER A 46 -4.41 -4.06 0.07
CA SER A 46 -3.46 -3.35 0.91
C SER A 46 -3.50 -3.83 2.35
N GLU A 47 -2.32 -3.95 2.97
CA GLU A 47 -2.16 -4.29 4.38
C GLU A 47 -2.25 -3.06 5.30
N SER A 48 -2.13 -1.86 4.73
CA SER A 48 -2.06 -0.61 5.47
C SER A 48 -3.45 -0.08 5.81
N VAL A 49 -3.91 -0.40 7.02
CA VAL A 49 -5.17 0.12 7.57
C VAL A 49 -5.19 1.65 7.52
N SER A 50 -4.08 2.30 7.88
CA SER A 50 -3.95 3.76 7.86
C SER A 50 -4.13 4.34 6.46
N SER A 51 -3.55 3.71 5.44
CA SER A 51 -3.64 4.20 4.05
C SER A 51 -5.04 4.02 3.49
N LEU A 52 -5.65 2.85 3.72
CA LEU A 52 -7.05 2.60 3.33
C LEU A 52 -8.00 3.55 4.03
N HIS A 53 -7.84 3.73 5.34
CA HIS A 53 -8.64 4.69 6.11
C HIS A 53 -8.52 6.09 5.52
N SER A 54 -7.29 6.53 5.23
CA SER A 54 -7.03 7.86 4.65
C SER A 54 -7.70 8.05 3.28
N ILE A 55 -7.80 7.02 2.45
CA ILE A 55 -8.48 7.10 1.14
C ILE A 55 -10.01 7.13 1.31
N THR A 56 -10.54 6.41 2.30
CA THR A 56 -11.99 6.32 2.55
C THR A 56 -12.56 7.46 3.39
N SER A 57 -11.72 8.17 4.13
CA SER A 57 -12.13 9.28 4.98
C SER A 57 -12.47 10.52 4.15
N ILE A 58 -13.47 11.30 4.61
CA ILE A 58 -13.91 12.55 3.97
C ILE A 58 -13.01 13.73 4.39
N ASP A 59 -12.25 13.58 5.48
CA ASP A 59 -11.56 14.66 6.18
C ASP A 59 -10.04 14.66 5.93
N ILE A 60 -9.62 14.74 4.66
CA ILE A 60 -8.22 14.49 4.27
C ILE A 60 -7.49 15.73 3.75
N ASN A 61 -6.38 16.07 4.43
CA ASN A 61 -5.38 17.06 4.03
C ASN A 61 -4.30 16.51 3.07
N SER A 62 -4.39 15.24 2.63
CA SER A 62 -3.41 14.61 1.74
C SER A 62 -3.85 14.65 0.28
N PRO A 63 -3.13 15.36 -0.61
CA PRO A 63 -3.46 15.41 -2.04
C PRO A 63 -3.49 14.03 -2.71
N ILE A 64 -2.63 13.10 -2.28
CA ILE A 64 -2.56 11.74 -2.85
C ILE A 64 -3.83 10.95 -2.53
N ALA A 65 -4.34 11.08 -1.29
CA ALA A 65 -5.56 10.40 -0.87
C ALA A 65 -6.79 10.95 -1.61
N GLN A 66 -6.88 12.27 -1.77
CA GLN A 66 -7.96 12.93 -2.54
C GLN A 66 -7.97 12.47 -4.00
N GLN A 67 -6.83 12.50 -4.67
CA GLN A 67 -6.72 12.03 -6.07
C GLN A 67 -7.08 10.54 -6.20
N THR A 68 -6.67 9.72 -5.24
CA THR A 68 -7.02 8.29 -5.24
C THR A 68 -8.52 8.09 -5.07
N GLN A 69 -9.16 8.84 -4.17
CA GLN A 69 -10.60 8.81 -3.98
C GLN A 69 -11.36 9.23 -5.24
N GLU A 70 -10.92 10.28 -5.93
CA GLU A 70 -11.53 10.68 -7.20
C GLU A 70 -11.46 9.59 -8.27
N ILE A 71 -10.33 8.88 -8.37
CA ILE A 71 -10.18 7.75 -9.31
C ILE A 71 -11.19 6.65 -8.96
N LEU A 72 -11.31 6.30 -7.68
CA LEU A 72 -12.25 5.29 -7.22
C LEU A 72 -13.71 5.69 -7.47
N LEU A 73 -14.05 6.97 -7.31
CA LEU A 73 -15.39 7.47 -7.61
C LEU A 73 -15.70 7.45 -9.12
N LYS A 74 -14.69 7.66 -9.97
CA LYS A 74 -14.83 7.63 -11.43
C LYS A 74 -14.80 6.20 -12.01
N SER A 75 -14.21 5.25 -11.29
CA SER A 75 -13.96 3.88 -11.77
C SER A 75 -14.75 2.85 -10.96
N ILE A 76 -15.91 2.45 -11.48
CA ILE A 76 -16.79 1.43 -10.87
C ILE A 76 -16.18 0.00 -10.86
N ASN A 77 -15.09 -0.21 -11.59
CA ASN A 77 -14.44 -1.50 -11.76
C ASN A 77 -13.36 -1.80 -10.71
N ILE A 78 -13.05 -0.84 -9.83
CA ILE A 78 -11.99 -0.97 -8.83
C ILE A 78 -12.59 -1.27 -7.46
N LYS A 79 -12.08 -2.30 -6.79
CA LYS A 79 -12.43 -2.63 -5.40
C LYS A 79 -11.19 -2.58 -4.52
N LEU A 80 -11.18 -1.71 -3.52
CA LEU A 80 -10.17 -1.74 -2.46
C LEU A 80 -10.48 -2.84 -1.46
N VAL A 81 -9.49 -3.65 -1.14
CA VAL A 81 -9.60 -4.76 -0.19
C VAL A 81 -8.50 -4.62 0.85
N TRP A 82 -8.89 -4.61 2.12
CA TRP A 82 -7.94 -4.73 3.22
C TRP A 82 -7.55 -6.20 3.40
N ILE A 83 -6.25 -6.46 3.48
CA ILE A 83 -5.71 -7.76 3.86
C ILE A 83 -4.93 -7.61 5.17
N ARG A 84 -4.99 -8.63 6.02
CA ARG A 84 -4.30 -8.60 7.30
C ARG A 84 -2.89 -9.14 7.12
N ALA A 85 -1.88 -8.31 7.36
CA ALA A 85 -0.51 -8.77 7.50
C ALA A 85 -0.39 -9.74 8.69
N HIS A 86 0.41 -10.80 8.50
CA HIS A 86 0.76 -11.81 9.51
C HIS A 86 -0.32 -12.83 9.91
N VAL A 87 -1.08 -13.35 8.95
CA VAL A 87 -1.69 -14.69 9.10
C VAL A 87 -1.14 -15.60 8.00
N GLY A 88 0.11 -16.03 8.16
CA GLY A 88 0.63 -17.29 7.58
C GLY A 88 0.72 -17.43 6.06
N TYR A 89 0.84 -16.34 5.28
CA TYR A 89 1.12 -16.43 3.84
C TYR A 89 2.59 -16.08 3.54
N SER A 90 3.29 -17.01 2.89
CA SER A 90 4.73 -16.95 2.51
C SER A 90 5.09 -15.88 1.47
N GLY A 91 4.22 -14.89 1.24
CA GLY A 91 4.42 -13.81 0.26
C GLY A 91 4.97 -12.50 0.84
N ASN A 92 4.97 -12.32 2.17
CA ASN A 92 5.38 -11.06 2.81
C ASN A 92 6.90 -10.89 3.00
N GLU A 93 7.69 -11.94 2.81
CA GLU A 93 9.14 -11.89 3.10
C GLU A 93 9.93 -11.03 2.11
N ALA A 94 9.39 -10.73 0.92
CA ALA A 94 10.08 -9.91 -0.07
C ALA A 94 10.00 -8.39 0.19
N ALA A 95 8.97 -7.93 0.93
CA ALA A 95 8.81 -6.51 1.24
C ALA A 95 9.61 -6.09 2.51
N ASP A 96 9.92 -7.05 3.38
CA ASP A 96 10.55 -6.81 4.69
C ASP A 96 12.07 -7.03 4.69
N VAL A 97 12.65 -7.50 3.57
CA VAL A 97 14.11 -7.59 3.40
C VAL A 97 14.64 -6.22 2.95
N ASN A 98 14.82 -5.34 3.93
CA ASN A 98 15.85 -4.30 3.87
C ASN A 98 16.92 -4.62 4.94
N PRO A 99 18.09 -5.16 4.55
CA PRO A 99 19.19 -5.40 5.47
C PRO A 99 19.98 -4.11 5.65
N SER A 100 19.48 -3.18 6.46
CA SER A 100 20.25 -2.01 6.87
C SER A 100 19.80 -1.49 8.23
N ALA A 101 20.67 -1.73 9.22
CA ALA A 101 20.75 -1.05 10.52
C ALA A 101 19.70 -1.40 11.59
N LYS A 102 19.72 -2.64 12.09
CA LYS A 102 19.48 -2.88 13.52
C LYS A 102 20.82 -2.90 14.25
N LYS A 103 21.21 -1.77 14.86
CA LYS A 103 22.09 -1.82 16.03
C LYS A 103 21.20 -1.82 17.27
N PRO A 104 21.27 -2.83 18.15
CA PRO A 104 20.58 -2.79 19.42
C PRO A 104 21.23 -1.74 20.32
N TYR A 105 20.41 -0.81 20.81
CA TYR A 105 20.75 0.07 21.92
C TYR A 105 21.02 -0.82 23.15
N GLN A 106 22.24 -0.80 23.67
CA GLN A 106 22.55 -1.39 24.97
C GLN A 106 22.47 -0.26 26.01
N GLU A 107 21.46 -0.34 26.84
CA GLU A 107 21.29 0.51 28.01
C GLU A 107 22.20 -0.01 29.13
N SER A 108 23.26 0.73 29.44
CA SER A 108 24.10 0.47 30.62
C SER A 108 23.57 1.28 31.79
N ALA A 109 22.81 0.62 32.68
CA ALA A 109 22.42 1.16 33.98
C ALA A 109 23.31 0.59 35.10
N SER A 110 24.01 1.49 35.80
CA SER A 110 24.58 1.39 37.17
C SER A 110 25.66 0.31 37.43
N LYS A 111 26.74 0.55 38.18
CA LYS A 111 26.94 1.38 39.38
C LYS A 111 28.43 1.71 39.53
#